data_AF-A0A7K4CQ76-F1
#
_entry.id   AF-A0A7K4CQ76-F1
#
_cell.length_a   1.000
_cell.length_b   1.000
_cell.length_c   1.000
_cell.angle_alpha   90.00
_cell.angle_beta   90.00
_cell.angle_gamma   90.00
#
_symmetry.space_group_name_H-M   'P 1'
#
loop_
_entity.id
_entity.type
_entity.pdbx_description
1 polymer ?
#
loop_
_entity_poly.entity_id
_entity_poly.type
_entity_poly.pdbx_seq_one_letter_code
_entity_poly.pdbx_strand_id
1 'polypeptide(L)'
;MLIQMGKPVHVPEPEAGIPFVDTHCHVTDRNFKGSLPPPARQLADYRAAGGQFIVVCSIDVESAMDSLAFARENEGVHFSCGWAPQNIAHAPIDKEKKEFA
;
A
#
# COMPACT_ATOMS: atom_id res chain seq x y z
N MET A 1 -3.05 -1.68 39.19
CA MET A 1 -1.83 -2.16 38.51
C MET A 1 -1.29 -0.98 37.70
N LEU A 2 -0.21 -0.35 38.17
CA LEU A 2 0.39 0.81 37.49
C LEU A 2 1.31 0.29 36.38
N ILE A 3 1.03 0.67 35.14
CA ILE A 3 1.91 0.37 34.00
C ILE A 3 3.18 1.21 34.20
N GLN A 4 4.30 0.53 34.45
CA GLN A 4 5.60 1.17 34.54
C GLN A 4 6.02 1.58 33.12
N MET A 5 5.84 2.87 32.79
CA MET A 5 6.33 3.44 31.53
C MET A 5 7.85 3.26 31.48
N GLY A 6 8.34 2.55 30.45
CA GLY A 6 9.77 2.37 30.21
C GLY A 6 10.49 3.72 30.04
N LYS A 7 11.81 3.74 30.24
CA LYS A 7 12.62 4.93 29.98
C LYS A 7 12.43 5.40 28.53
N PRO A 8 12.44 6.72 28.26
CA PRO A 8 12.36 7.24 26.90
C PRO A 8 13.48 6.65 26.05
N VAL A 9 13.12 5.99 24.95
CA VAL A 9 14.09 5.56 23.93
C VAL A 9 14.29 6.75 23.00
N HIS A 10 15.54 7.22 22.87
CA HIS A 10 15.88 8.21 21.86
C HIS A 10 16.00 7.50 20.51
N VAL A 11 15.06 7.77 19.61
CA VAL A 11 15.14 7.33 18.22
C VAL A 11 15.74 8.50 17.42
N PRO A 12 16.88 8.31 16.72
CA PRO A 12 17.45 9.38 15.92
C PRO A 12 16.52 9.74 14.76
N GLU A 13 16.48 11.02 14.40
CA GLU A 13 15.83 11.45 13.16
C GLU A 13 16.53 10.82 11.95
N PRO A 14 15.81 10.52 10.86
CA PRO A 14 16.42 10.04 9.62
C PRO A 14 17.47 11.02 9.07
N GLU A 15 18.48 10.51 8.38
CA GLU A 15 19.47 11.36 7.71
C GLU A 15 18.79 12.24 6.64
N ALA A 16 19.31 13.45 6.45
CA ALA A 16 18.80 14.37 5.44
C ALA A 16 19.09 13.83 4.02
N GLY A 17 18.14 14.01 3.10
CA GLY A 17 18.31 13.62 1.69
C GLY A 17 18.08 12.13 1.41
N ILE A 18 17.61 11.34 2.39
CA ILE A 18 17.14 9.97 2.13
C ILE A 18 15.91 10.04 1.21
N PRO A 19 15.90 9.28 0.10
CA PRO A 19 14.72 9.15 -0.76
C PRO A 19 13.49 8.72 0.03
N PHE A 20 12.40 9.47 -0.09
CA PHE A 20 11.13 9.07 0.52
C PHE A 20 10.47 8.02 -0.38
N VAL A 21 10.23 6.83 0.21
CA VAL A 21 9.64 5.68 -0.45
C VAL A 21 8.45 5.21 0.37
N ASP A 22 7.28 5.21 -0.23
CA ASP A 22 6.08 4.67 0.38
C ASP A 22 5.91 3.21 -0.04
N THR A 23 6.14 2.28 0.88
CA THR A 23 6.06 0.84 0.62
C THR A 23 4.67 0.26 0.78
N HIS A 24 3.68 1.07 1.18
CA HIS A 24 2.33 0.60 1.44
C HIS A 24 1.29 1.70 1.21
N CYS A 25 0.72 1.76 0.01
CA CYS A 25 -0.25 2.78 -0.36
C CYS A 25 -1.53 2.20 -0.97
N HIS A 26 -2.68 2.74 -0.57
CA HIS A 26 -4.00 2.38 -1.09
C HIS A 26 -4.56 3.44 -2.07
N VAL A 27 -3.70 4.03 -2.90
CA VAL A 27 -4.08 5.16 -3.79
C VAL A 27 -5.15 4.79 -4.83
N THR A 28 -5.25 3.51 -5.20
CA THR A 28 -6.24 2.97 -6.15
C THR A 28 -7.48 2.39 -5.46
N ASP A 29 -7.58 2.44 -4.13
CA ASP A 29 -8.69 1.84 -3.40
C ASP A 29 -10.01 2.56 -3.71
N ARG A 30 -10.96 1.78 -4.23
CA ARG A 30 -12.29 2.23 -4.64
C ARG A 30 -13.13 2.75 -3.46
N ASN A 31 -12.82 2.32 -2.23
CA ASN A 31 -13.49 2.79 -1.01
C ASN A 31 -13.28 4.29 -0.76
N PHE A 32 -12.23 4.88 -1.33
CA PHE A 32 -11.94 6.32 -1.20
C PHE A 32 -12.48 7.17 -2.36
N LYS A 33 -13.22 6.56 -3.30
CA LYS A 33 -13.73 7.27 -4.47
C LYS A 33 -14.74 8.36 -4.05
N GLY A 34 -14.38 9.61 -4.31
CA GLY A 34 -15.21 10.78 -3.99
C GLY A 34 -14.97 11.39 -2.61
N SER A 35 -14.19 10.76 -1.74
CA SER A 35 -13.79 11.30 -0.44
C SER A 35 -12.36 11.85 -0.43
N LEU A 36 -11.50 11.37 -1.33
CA LEU A 36 -10.13 11.86 -1.52
C LEU A 36 -9.93 12.46 -2.92
N PRO A 37 -8.88 13.29 -3.12
CA PRO A 37 -8.45 13.71 -4.45
C PRO A 37 -8.22 12.49 -5.37
N PRO A 38 -8.30 12.65 -6.70
CA PRO A 38 -8.07 11.55 -7.62
C PRO A 38 -6.63 11.00 -7.50
N PRO A 39 -6.38 9.71 -7.81
CA PRO A 39 -5.08 9.07 -7.66
C PRO A 39 -3.92 9.84 -8.30
N ALA A 40 -4.14 10.38 -9.51
CA ALA A 40 -3.16 11.18 -10.22
C ALA A 40 -2.76 12.47 -9.45
N ARG A 41 -3.72 13.10 -8.75
CA ARG A 41 -3.44 14.28 -7.94
C ARG A 41 -2.65 13.91 -6.69
N GLN A 42 -3.03 12.83 -6.01
CA GLN A 42 -2.31 12.34 -4.83
C GLN A 42 -0.85 12.00 -5.17
N LEU A 43 -0.61 11.31 -6.31
CA LEU A 43 0.74 11.00 -6.77
C LEU A 43 1.56 12.25 -7.13
N ALA A 44 0.93 13.26 -7.74
CA ALA A 44 1.59 14.52 -8.03
C ALA A 44 2.00 15.25 -6.75
N ASP A 45 1.12 15.30 -5.75
CA ASP A 45 1.41 15.93 -4.45
C ASP A 45 2.51 15.15 -3.70
N TYR A 46 2.51 13.81 -3.74
CA TYR A 46 3.58 12.96 -3.19
C TYR A 46 4.94 13.26 -3.81
N ARG A 47 5.00 13.33 -5.15
CA ARG A 47 6.25 13.66 -5.87
C ARG A 47 6.73 15.08 -5.56
N ALA A 48 5.81 16.04 -5.46
CA ALA A 48 6.15 17.42 -5.09
C ALA A 48 6.75 17.52 -3.68
N ALA A 49 6.39 16.60 -2.78
CA ALA A 49 6.97 16.49 -1.45
C ALA A 49 8.31 15.73 -1.39
N GLY A 50 8.86 15.30 -2.54
CA GLY A 50 10.12 14.57 -2.63
C GLY A 50 9.99 13.04 -2.62
N GLY A 51 8.77 12.51 -2.72
CA GLY A 51 8.52 11.09 -2.89
C GLY A 51 9.07 10.55 -4.22
N GLN A 52 9.76 9.40 -4.18
CA GLN A 52 10.38 8.79 -5.36
C GLN A 52 9.65 7.54 -5.84
N PHE A 53 9.46 6.58 -4.93
CA PHE A 53 8.86 5.29 -5.25
C PHE A 53 7.63 5.05 -4.39
N ILE A 54 6.65 4.36 -4.95
CA ILE A 54 5.46 3.93 -4.22
C ILE A 54 5.11 2.49 -4.56
N VAL A 55 4.69 1.71 -3.57
CA VAL A 55 4.15 0.37 -3.74
C VAL A 55 2.66 0.40 -3.41
N VAL A 56 1.84 0.23 -4.44
CA VAL A 56 0.38 0.22 -4.30
C VAL A 56 -0.09 -1.18 -3.88
N CYS A 57 -0.91 -1.22 -2.83
CA CYS A 57 -1.37 -2.46 -2.24
C CYS A 57 -2.65 -2.98 -2.90
N SER A 58 -2.57 -4.18 -3.48
CA SER A 58 -3.75 -4.95 -3.87
C SER A 58 -4.19 -5.90 -2.75
N ILE A 59 -5.49 -6.14 -2.63
CA ILE A 59 -6.09 -7.05 -1.64
C ILE A 59 -6.90 -8.19 -2.26
N ASP A 60 -7.10 -8.15 -3.58
CA ASP A 60 -7.82 -9.12 -4.40
C ASP A 60 -7.43 -8.94 -5.88
N VAL A 61 -8.05 -9.72 -6.78
CA VAL A 61 -7.77 -9.66 -8.22
C VAL A 61 -8.16 -8.30 -8.81
N GLU A 62 -9.29 -7.73 -8.41
CA GLU A 62 -9.78 -6.47 -9.00
C GLU A 62 -8.87 -5.28 -8.64
N SER A 63 -8.50 -5.16 -7.37
CA SER A 63 -7.56 -4.15 -6.90
C SER A 63 -6.15 -4.36 -7.47
N ALA A 64 -5.73 -5.61 -7.72
CA ALA A 64 -4.47 -5.89 -8.40
C ALA A 64 -4.49 -5.39 -9.85
N MET A 65 -5.61 -5.54 -10.57
CA MET A 65 -5.76 -5.03 -11.93
C MET A 65 -5.77 -3.50 -11.98
N ASP A 66 -6.46 -2.85 -11.05
CA ASP A 66 -6.45 -1.39 -10.94
C ASP A 66 -5.05 -0.86 -10.62
N SER A 67 -4.34 -1.52 -9.70
CA SER A 67 -2.98 -1.13 -9.30
C SER A 67 -1.97 -1.36 -10.43
N LEU A 68 -2.11 -2.45 -11.19
CA LEU A 68 -1.32 -2.70 -12.39
C LEU A 68 -1.53 -1.62 -13.45
N ALA A 69 -2.79 -1.24 -13.72
CA ALA A 69 -3.11 -0.19 -14.67
C ALA A 69 -2.47 1.14 -14.24
N PHE A 70 -2.63 1.50 -12.97
CA PHE A 70 -2.03 2.72 -12.42
C PHE A 70 -0.49 2.69 -12.48
N ALA A 71 0.14 1.56 -12.16
CA ALA A 71 1.60 1.40 -12.22
C ALA A 71 2.15 1.51 -13.65
N ARG A 72 1.44 0.96 -14.65
CA ARG A 72 1.84 1.05 -16.06
C ARG A 72 1.87 2.48 -16.59
N GLU A 73 1.01 3.33 -16.06
CA GLU A 73 0.89 4.73 -16.49
C GLU A 73 1.85 5.67 -15.74
N ASN A 74 2.52 5.19 -14.68
CA ASN A 74 3.25 6.05 -13.76
C ASN A 74 4.62 5.47 -13.38
N GLU A 75 5.69 6.10 -13.84
CA GLU A 75 7.07 5.71 -13.48
C GLU A 75 7.31 5.78 -11.96
N GLY A 76 8.06 4.82 -11.42
CA GLY A 76 8.33 4.72 -9.98
C GLY A 76 7.16 4.22 -9.15
N VAL A 77 6.04 3.84 -9.78
CA VAL A 77 4.92 3.17 -9.13
C VAL A 77 5.04 1.66 -9.34
N HIS A 78 5.05 0.92 -8.25
CA HIS A 78 5.01 -0.53 -8.20
C HIS A 78 3.71 -0.98 -7.54
N PHE A 79 3.39 -2.27 -7.62
CA PHE A 79 2.19 -2.81 -6.98
C PHE A 79 2.45 -4.22 -6.43
N SER A 80 1.71 -4.59 -5.38
CA SER A 80 1.63 -5.98 -4.92
C SER A 80 0.53 -6.73 -5.70
N CYS A 81 0.60 -8.07 -5.69
CA CYS A 81 -0.51 -8.92 -6.12
C CYS A 81 -0.73 -10.01 -5.08
N GLY A 82 -1.98 -10.33 -4.77
CA GLY A 82 -2.32 -11.36 -3.80
C GLY A 82 -3.70 -11.16 -3.16
N TRP A 83 -4.00 -12.03 -2.20
CA TRP A 83 -5.23 -11.97 -1.42
C TRP A 83 -4.89 -11.52 0.01
N ALA A 84 -5.53 -10.44 0.46
CA ALA A 84 -5.44 -10.07 1.86
C ALA A 84 -6.21 -11.08 2.73
N PRO A 85 -5.83 -11.29 4.01
CA PRO A 85 -6.49 -12.28 4.87
C PRO A 85 -8.01 -12.12 4.96
N GLN A 86 -8.52 -10.88 4.97
CA GLN A 86 -9.95 -10.59 4.98
C GLN A 86 -10.69 -10.99 3.69
N ASN A 87 -9.97 -11.13 2.58
CA ASN A 87 -10.54 -11.45 1.26
C ASN A 87 -10.27 -12.90 0.85
N ILE A 88 -9.51 -13.68 1.61
CA ILE A 88 -9.10 -15.04 1.24
C ILE A 88 -10.29 -15.98 1.02
N ALA A 89 -11.41 -15.76 1.70
CA ALA A 89 -12.64 -16.54 1.53
C ALA A 89 -13.26 -16.39 0.13
N HIS A 90 -12.90 -15.33 -0.60
CA HIS A 90 -13.32 -15.09 -1.98
C HIS A 90 -12.26 -15.52 -3.00
N ALA A 91 -11.09 -15.97 -2.54
CA ALA A 91 -10.08 -16.51 -3.43
C ALA A 91 -10.63 -17.78 -4.11
N PRO A 92 -10.38 -17.97 -5.42
CA PRO A 92 -10.71 -19.23 -6.06
C PRO A 92 -9.93 -20.34 -5.37
N ILE A 93 -10.61 -21.15 -4.56
CA ILE A 93 -10.02 -22.34 -3.97
C ILE A 93 -9.86 -23.33 -5.11
N ASP A 94 -8.60 -23.61 -5.45
CA ASP A 94 -8.28 -24.78 -6.25
C ASP A 94 -8.74 -26.00 -5.46
N LYS A 95 -9.84 -26.63 -5.88
CA LYS A 95 -10.45 -27.77 -5.19
C LYS A 95 -9.48 -28.95 -5.04
N GLU A 96 -8.40 -28.96 -5.83
CA GLU A 96 -7.37 -30.00 -5.79
C GLU A 96 -6.25 -29.71 -4.76
N LYS A 97 -6.15 -28.50 -4.23
CA LYS A 97 -5.16 -28.13 -3.21
C LYS A 97 -5.85 -27.76 -1.91
N LYS A 98 -6.13 -28.78 -1.11
CA LYS A 98 -6.50 -28.65 0.31
C LYS A 98 -5.28 -28.17 1.12
N GLU A 99 -4.92 -26.91 0.98
CA GLU A 99 -4.08 -26.24 1.95
C GLU A 99 -4.79 -24.94 2.31
N PHE A 100 -4.85 -24.62 3.61
CA PHE A 100 -5.57 -23.48 4.22
C PHE A 100 -7.05 -23.70 4.61
N ALA A 101 -7.40 -24.91 5.07
CA ALA A 101 -8.57 -25.11 5.95
C ALA A 101 -8.12 -25.35 7.39
#